data_AF-A0A820L0T1-F1
#
_entry.id   AF-A0A820L0T1-F1
#
_cell.length_a   1.000
_cell.length_b   1.000
_cell.length_c   1.000
_cell.angle_alpha   90.00
_cell.angle_beta   90.00
_cell.angle_gamma   90.00
#
_symmetry.space_group_name_H-M   'P 1'
#
loop_
_entity.id
_entity.type
_entity.pdbx_description
1 polymer ?
#
loop_
_entity_poly.entity_id
_entity_poly.type
_entity_poly.pdbx_seq_one_letter_code
_entity_poly.pdbx_strand_id
1 'polypeptide(L)'
;MNYDRLKGVFSSGVLFIFWLLVSVASIPDVIDYSIFIYHQEIISIAFWTELINVWLIFFVVLSLFITNCFAEKYINLETTLHERAVVPELYASFPSRILYGWVTPLIVQGYKKPLTEKDCWELASSEKTTTIIQQVQNYIK
;
A
#
# COMPACT_ATOMS: atom_id res chain seq x y z
N MET A 1 -2.27 28.39 13.06
CA MET A 1 -1.01 27.67 13.31
C MET A 1 -1.25 26.19 13.03
N ASN A 2 -1.07 25.78 11.76
CA ASN A 2 -0.80 24.42 11.29
C ASN A 2 -1.84 23.29 11.50
N TYR A 3 -3.09 23.45 11.03
CA TYR A 3 -3.97 22.28 10.81
C TYR A 3 -3.48 21.41 9.63
N ASP A 4 -2.78 22.00 8.66
CA ASP A 4 -2.22 21.27 7.50
C ASP A 4 -1.04 20.36 7.85
N ARG A 5 -0.46 20.46 9.05
CA ARG A 5 0.64 19.60 9.51
C ARG A 5 0.17 18.33 10.25
N LEU A 6 -1.13 18.24 10.57
CA LEU A 6 -1.75 17.01 11.12
C LEU A 6 -2.19 16.04 10.01
N LYS A 7 -2.24 16.49 8.76
CA LYS A 7 -2.22 15.59 7.59
C LYS A 7 -0.78 15.14 7.34
N GLY A 8 -0.19 14.47 8.33
CA GLY A 8 1.12 13.86 8.23
C GLY A 8 1.21 13.18 6.87
N VAL A 9 2.05 13.75 6.01
CA VAL A 9 2.24 13.32 4.62
C VAL A 9 2.34 11.79 4.65
N PHE A 10 1.48 11.13 3.87
CA PHE A 10 1.41 9.66 3.75
C PHE A 10 2.79 9.12 3.34
N SER A 11 3.67 8.92 4.31
CA SER A 11 5.01 8.34 4.15
C SER A 11 4.94 6.81 4.10
N SER A 12 3.77 6.24 3.82
CA SER A 12 3.57 4.81 3.57
C SER A 12 3.94 4.44 2.13
N GLY A 13 3.53 5.26 1.15
CA GLY A 13 3.79 4.98 -0.26
C GLY A 13 5.26 5.01 -0.65
N VAL A 14 6.01 6.01 -0.16
CA VAL A 14 7.46 6.12 -0.41
C VAL A 14 8.20 4.94 0.21
N LEU A 15 7.85 4.55 1.44
CA LEU A 15 8.45 3.37 2.09
C LEU A 15 8.11 2.09 1.34
N PHE A 16 6.86 1.93 0.91
CA PHE A 16 6.43 0.78 0.13
C PHE A 16 7.24 0.66 -1.18
N ILE A 17 7.37 1.75 -1.95
CA ILE A 17 8.14 1.76 -3.19
C ILE A 17 9.62 1.48 -2.91
N PHE A 18 10.18 2.10 -1.87
CA PHE A 18 11.56 1.88 -1.45
C PHE A 18 11.81 0.40 -1.14
N TRP A 19 11.01 -0.20 -0.25
CA TRP A 19 11.20 -1.61 0.14
C TRP A 19 10.88 -2.59 -0.99
N LEU A 20 9.96 -2.25 -1.90
CA LEU A 20 9.71 -3.03 -3.12
C LEU A 20 10.96 -3.04 -4.01
N LEU A 21 11.54 -1.87 -4.28
CA LEU A 21 12.75 -1.76 -5.11
C LEU A 21 13.93 -2.50 -4.48
N VAL A 22 14.13 -2.39 -3.16
CA VAL A 22 15.17 -3.14 -2.45
C VAL A 22 14.91 -4.64 -2.55
N SER A 23 13.66 -5.09 -2.36
CA SER A 23 13.30 -6.52 -2.48
C SER A 23 13.62 -7.07 -3.88
N VAL A 24 13.30 -6.31 -4.94
CA VAL A 24 13.58 -6.70 -6.32
C VAL A 24 15.09 -6.67 -6.61
N ALA A 25 15.80 -5.65 -6.12
CA ALA A 25 17.23 -5.51 -6.29
C ALA A 25 18.05 -6.58 -5.57
N SER A 26 17.55 -7.17 -4.48
CA SER A 26 18.22 -8.26 -3.77
C SER A 26 18.06 -9.63 -4.44
N ILE A 27 17.16 -9.79 -5.43
CA ILE A 27 16.94 -11.10 -6.09
C ILE A 27 18.19 -11.60 -6.83
N PRO A 28 18.86 -10.78 -7.68
CA PRO A 28 20.11 -11.18 -8.33
C PRO A 28 21.18 -11.59 -7.33
N ASP A 29 21.37 -10.82 -6.26
CA ASP A 29 22.37 -11.12 -5.23
C ASP A 29 22.16 -12.51 -4.61
N VAL A 30 20.91 -12.87 -4.29
CA VAL A 30 20.57 -14.19 -3.74
C VAL A 30 20.84 -15.29 -4.76
N ILE A 31 20.44 -15.09 -6.03
CA ILE A 31 20.61 -16.07 -7.10
C ILE A 31 22.10 -16.28 -7.39
N ASP A 32 22.85 -15.22 -7.65
CA ASP A 32 24.27 -15.28 -7.99
C ASP A 32 25.08 -15.92 -6.88
N TYR A 33 24.80 -15.55 -5.62
CA TYR A 33 25.48 -16.14 -4.47
C TYR A 33 25.12 -17.63 -4.27
N SER A 34 23.87 -18.01 -4.51
CA SER A 34 23.43 -19.41 -4.43
C SER A 34 24.08 -20.29 -5.49
N ILE A 35 24.22 -19.79 -6.72
CA ILE A 35 24.88 -20.48 -7.82
C ILE A 35 26.38 -20.60 -7.55
N PHE A 36 26.99 -19.51 -7.06
CA PHE A 36 28.41 -19.51 -6.71
C PHE A 36 28.73 -20.58 -5.68
N ILE A 37 27.94 -20.70 -4.61
CA ILE A 37 28.15 -21.74 -3.58
C ILE A 37 27.89 -23.14 -4.12
N TYR A 38 26.87 -23.32 -4.97
CA TYR A 38 26.59 -24.63 -5.56
C TYR A 38 27.78 -25.17 -6.38
N HIS A 39 28.53 -24.28 -7.03
CA HIS A 39 29.70 -24.66 -7.83
C HIS A 39 30.98 -24.87 -6.99
N GLN A 40 30.97 -24.58 -5.68
CA GLN A 40 32.14 -24.78 -4.81
C GLN A 40 32.20 -26.22 -4.29
N GLU A 41 33.33 -26.89 -4.52
CA GLU A 41 33.57 -28.27 -4.06
C GLU A 41 33.93 -28.35 -2.57
N ILE A 42 34.47 -27.27 -1.98
CA ILE A 42 34.89 -27.22 -0.57
C ILE A 42 34.17 -26.05 0.12
N ILE A 43 33.22 -26.38 1.00
CA ILE A 43 32.43 -25.38 1.73
C ILE A 43 33.02 -25.18 3.12
N SER A 44 33.64 -24.01 3.34
CA SER A 44 34.12 -23.57 4.66
C SER A 44 32.98 -22.98 5.51
N ILE A 45 33.18 -22.93 6.83
CA ILE A 45 32.25 -22.31 7.79
C ILE A 45 31.96 -20.84 7.43
N ALA A 46 32.97 -20.11 6.93
CA ALA A 46 32.80 -18.72 6.50
C ALA A 46 31.77 -18.56 5.36
N PHE A 47 31.75 -19.50 4.40
CA PHE A 47 30.78 -19.48 3.30
C PHE A 47 29.35 -19.74 3.78
N TRP A 48 29.18 -20.66 4.74
CA TRP A 48 27.87 -20.90 5.37
C TRP A 48 27.33 -19.66 6.08
N THR A 49 28.19 -18.92 6.80
CA THR A 49 27.76 -17.69 7.48
C THR A 49 27.33 -16.60 6.51
N GLU A 50 28.01 -16.46 5.37
CA GLU A 50 27.64 -15.49 4.33
C GLU A 50 26.34 -15.88 3.61
N LEU A 51 26.14 -17.18 3.32
CA LEU A 51 24.88 -17.67 2.75
C LEU A 51 23.70 -17.39 3.67
N ILE A 52 23.83 -17.74 4.95
CA ILE A 52 22.80 -17.48 5.95
C ILE A 52 22.53 -15.96 6.04
N ASN A 53 23.57 -15.13 5.99
CA ASN A 53 23.42 -13.67 6.02
C ASN A 53 22.64 -13.13 4.82
N VAL A 54 22.96 -13.56 3.59
CA VAL A 54 22.26 -13.12 2.36
C VAL A 54 20.78 -13.50 2.41
N TRP A 55 20.48 -14.75 2.77
CA TRP A 55 19.09 -15.20 2.91
C TRP A 55 18.35 -14.49 4.04
N LEU A 56 19.00 -14.29 5.19
CA LEU A 56 18.43 -13.58 6.32
C LEU A 56 18.08 -12.13 5.96
N ILE A 57 18.99 -11.41 5.27
CA ILE A 57 18.73 -10.06 4.79
C ILE A 57 17.54 -10.05 3.82
N PHE A 58 17.49 -10.98 2.86
CA PHE A 58 16.38 -11.09 1.93
C PHE A 58 15.03 -11.30 2.64
N PHE A 59 14.95 -12.23 3.59
CA PHE A 59 13.73 -12.47 4.36
C PHE A 59 13.33 -11.29 5.24
N VAL A 60 14.29 -10.59 5.84
CA VAL A 60 14.03 -9.38 6.62
C VAL A 60 13.43 -8.29 5.72
N VAL A 61 14.05 -8.02 4.57
CA VAL A 61 13.55 -7.02 3.60
C VAL A 61 12.15 -7.41 3.10
N LEU A 62 11.93 -8.67 2.76
CA LEU A 62 10.62 -9.16 2.34
C LEU A 62 9.57 -9.01 3.44
N SER A 63 9.93 -9.31 4.69
CA SER A 63 9.03 -9.13 5.83
C SER A 63 8.68 -7.66 6.03
N LEU A 64 9.63 -6.74 5.87
CA LEU A 64 9.39 -5.30 5.96
C LEU A 64 8.47 -4.82 4.84
N PHE A 65 8.66 -5.30 3.61
CA PHE A 65 7.76 -5.01 2.51
C PHE A 65 6.32 -5.49 2.80
N ILE A 66 6.17 -6.74 3.27
CA ILE A 66 4.86 -7.31 3.63
C ILE A 66 4.22 -6.53 4.79
N THR A 67 4.97 -6.22 5.85
CA THR A 67 4.46 -5.44 6.99
C THR A 67 4.05 -4.04 6.55
N ASN A 68 4.75 -3.41 5.61
CA ASN A 68 4.33 -2.12 5.04
C ASN A 68 3.00 -2.23 4.27
N CYS A 69 2.70 -3.37 3.65
CA CYS A 69 1.39 -3.61 3.03
C CYS A 69 0.25 -3.64 4.06
N PHE A 70 0.52 -4.15 5.27
CA PHE A 70 -0.47 -4.33 6.34
C PHE A 70 -0.53 -3.19 7.36
N ALA A 71 0.58 -2.46 7.59
CA ALA A 71 0.65 -1.37 8.55
C ALA A 71 -0.33 -0.25 8.21
N GLU A 72 -0.61 -0.05 6.92
CA GLU A 72 -1.58 0.96 6.47
C GLU A 72 -3.04 0.56 6.70
N LYS A 73 -3.32 -0.70 7.05
CA LYS A 73 -4.67 -1.19 7.38
C LYS A 73 -5.16 -0.72 8.76
N TYR A 74 -4.28 -0.22 9.64
CA TYR A 74 -4.58 -0.03 11.07
C TYR A 74 -5.10 1.35 11.46
N ILE A 75 -4.92 2.37 10.63
CA ILE A 75 -5.55 3.68 10.80
C ILE A 75 -6.90 3.56 10.08
N ASN A 76 -8.03 3.87 10.75
CA ASN A 76 -9.41 3.98 10.22
C ASN A 76 -10.48 3.05 10.84
N LEU A 77 -10.24 2.43 12.00
CA LEU A 77 -11.33 1.81 12.78
C LEU A 77 -12.24 2.87 13.46
N GLU A 78 -11.84 4.13 13.54
CA GLU A 78 -12.61 5.19 14.20
C GLU A 78 -13.71 5.84 13.32
N THR A 79 -13.68 5.65 12.00
CA THR A 79 -14.64 6.28 11.06
C THR A 79 -15.83 5.40 10.68
N THR A 80 -15.93 4.18 11.20
CA THR A 80 -17.09 3.28 10.97
C THR A 80 -18.38 3.74 11.65
N LEU A 81 -18.40 4.93 12.28
CA LEU A 81 -19.58 5.53 12.90
C LEU A 81 -20.38 6.46 11.97
N HIS A 82 -19.97 6.64 10.70
CA HIS A 82 -20.79 7.40 9.74
C HIS A 82 -21.74 6.49 8.96
N GLU A 83 -23.02 6.84 9.02
CA GLU A 83 -24.22 6.11 8.58
C GLU A 83 -24.29 5.83 7.05
N ARG A 84 -23.27 6.25 6.28
CA ARG A 84 -23.17 6.00 4.83
C ARG A 84 -21.72 5.71 4.43
N ALA A 85 -21.52 4.72 3.55
CA ALA A 85 -20.20 4.30 3.09
C ALA A 85 -19.52 5.40 2.26
N VAL A 86 -18.60 6.13 2.88
CA VAL A 86 -17.67 7.06 2.23
C VAL A 86 -16.75 6.27 1.28
N VAL A 87 -16.31 6.89 0.17
CA VAL A 87 -15.47 6.29 -0.88
C VAL A 87 -14.31 5.46 -0.27
N PRO A 88 -14.29 4.13 -0.47
CA PRO A 88 -13.30 3.24 0.14
C PRO A 88 -11.87 3.47 -0.35
N GLU A 89 -11.67 4.20 -1.45
CA GLU A 89 -10.37 4.68 -1.90
C GLU A 89 -9.60 5.42 -0.79
N LEU A 90 -10.29 6.26 -0.02
CA LEU A 90 -9.70 7.03 1.08
C LEU A 90 -9.20 6.14 2.22
N TYR A 91 -9.76 4.94 2.37
CA TYR A 91 -9.45 4.00 3.44
C TYR A 91 -8.68 2.75 2.96
N ALA A 92 -8.46 2.63 1.66
CA ALA A 92 -7.72 1.54 1.05
C ALA A 92 -6.23 1.66 1.36
N SER A 93 -5.57 0.52 1.62
CA SER A 93 -4.10 0.47 1.72
C SER A 93 -3.47 0.93 0.41
N PHE A 94 -2.25 1.45 0.45
CA PHE A 94 -1.50 1.92 -0.73
C PHE A 94 -1.47 0.90 -1.88
N PRO A 95 -1.17 -0.39 -1.67
CA PRO A 95 -1.26 -1.37 -2.75
C PRO A 95 -2.70 -1.55 -3.27
N SER A 96 -3.71 -1.47 -2.41
CA SER A 96 -5.12 -1.52 -2.84
C SER A 96 -5.54 -0.28 -3.63
N ARG A 97 -4.98 0.90 -3.32
CA ARG A 97 -5.17 2.12 -4.13
C ARG A 97 -4.54 1.98 -5.52
N ILE A 98 -3.32 1.43 -5.63
CA ILE A 98 -2.64 1.20 -6.91
C ILE A 98 -3.36 0.14 -7.74
N LEU A 99 -3.73 -0.98 -7.13
CA LEU A 99 -4.32 -2.14 -7.82
C LEU A 99 -5.85 -2.04 -7.94
N TYR A 100 -6.45 -0.90 -7.58
CA TYR A 100 -7.91 -0.72 -7.50
C TYR A 100 -8.63 -1.83 -6.72
N GLY A 101 -7.95 -2.43 -5.73
CA GLY A 101 -8.47 -3.54 -4.94
C GLY A 101 -9.71 -3.18 -4.12
N TRP A 102 -9.89 -1.90 -3.83
CA TRP A 102 -11.08 -1.34 -3.17
C TRP A 102 -12.33 -1.38 -4.05
N VAL A 103 -12.19 -1.50 -5.39
CA VAL A 103 -13.31 -1.61 -6.34
C VAL A 103 -13.84 -3.04 -6.44
N THR A 104 -12.97 -4.03 -6.22
CA THR A 104 -13.29 -5.47 -6.30
C THR A 104 -14.58 -5.89 -5.58
N PRO A 105 -14.87 -5.49 -4.32
CA PRO A 105 -16.12 -5.87 -3.66
C PRO A 105 -17.37 -5.34 -4.39
N LEU A 106 -17.32 -4.13 -4.98
CA LEU A 106 -18.42 -3.57 -5.76
C LEU A 106 -18.63 -4.33 -7.07
N ILE A 107 -17.53 -4.72 -7.73
CA ILE A 107 -17.58 -5.54 -8.96
C ILE A 107 -18.24 -6.89 -8.67
N VAL A 108 -17.83 -7.57 -7.59
CA VAL A 108 -18.40 -8.86 -7.18
C VAL A 108 -19.87 -8.71 -6.79
N GLN A 109 -20.24 -7.61 -6.14
CA GLN A 109 -21.64 -7.32 -5.81
C GLN A 109 -22.48 -7.09 -7.07
N GLY A 110 -21.98 -6.31 -8.03
CA GLY A 110 -22.63 -6.08 -9.33
C GLY A 110 -22.79 -7.34 -10.17
N TYR A 111 -21.87 -8.30 -10.03
CA TYR A 111 -22.00 -9.62 -10.65
C TYR A 111 -23.14 -10.44 -10.02
N LYS A 112 -23.34 -10.35 -8.70
CA LYS A 112 -24.38 -11.11 -7.98
C LYS A 112 -25.77 -10.46 -8.06
N LYS A 113 -25.84 -9.13 -8.10
CA LYS A 113 -27.08 -8.35 -8.05
C LYS A 113 -26.90 -7.05 -8.87
N PRO A 114 -27.93 -6.60 -9.62
CA PRO A 114 -27.87 -5.30 -10.28
C PRO A 114 -27.67 -4.18 -9.25
N LEU A 115 -26.63 -3.37 -9.45
CA LEU A 115 -26.27 -2.24 -8.59
C LEU A 115 -27.38 -1.19 -8.65
N THR A 116 -27.81 -0.73 -7.48
CA THR A 116 -28.72 0.42 -7.35
C THR A 116 -27.93 1.63 -6.84
N GLU A 117 -28.42 2.85 -7.04
CA GLU A 117 -27.75 4.08 -6.54
C GLU A 117 -27.41 4.04 -5.04
N LYS A 118 -28.18 3.28 -4.25
CA LYS A 118 -27.95 3.05 -2.82
C LYS A 118 -26.76 2.14 -2.51
N ASP A 119 -26.37 1.29 -3.47
CA ASP A 119 -25.24 0.37 -3.37
C ASP A 119 -23.91 1.06 -3.80
N CYS A 120 -24.00 2.24 -4.41
CA CYS A 120 -22.83 3.04 -4.79
C CYS A 120 -22.32 3.87 -3.60
N TRP A 121 -21.01 4.14 -3.59
CA TRP A 121 -20.40 5.00 -2.59
C TRP A 121 -20.81 6.46 -2.77
N GLU A 122 -20.98 7.17 -1.66
CA GLU A 122 -21.22 8.61 -1.70
C GLU A 122 -19.90 9.36 -1.91
N LEU A 123 -19.89 10.33 -2.83
CA LEU A 123 -18.73 11.19 -3.05
C LEU A 123 -18.33 11.90 -1.74
N ALA A 124 -17.02 12.01 -1.52
CA ALA A 124 -16.47 12.78 -0.42
C ALA A 124 -17.00 14.23 -0.48
N SER A 125 -17.28 14.83 0.69
CA SER A 125 -17.84 16.19 0.75
C SER A 125 -16.98 17.23 0.04
N SER A 126 -15.66 17.04 -0.02
CA SER A 126 -14.72 17.89 -0.76
C SER A 126 -14.87 17.84 -2.28
N GLU A 127 -15.35 16.72 -2.82
CA GLU A 127 -15.50 16.49 -4.26
C GLU A 127 -16.92 16.74 -4.76
N LYS A 128 -17.84 17.09 -3.85
CA LYS A 128 -19.19 17.48 -4.23
C LYS A 128 -19.15 18.80 -4.99
N THR A 129 -19.97 18.88 -6.04
CA THR A 129 -20.07 20.06 -6.91
C THR A 129 -20.32 21.34 -6.12
N THR A 130 -21.12 21.28 -5.05
CA THR A 130 -21.39 22.42 -4.16
C THR A 130 -20.12 23.02 -3.57
N THR A 131 -19.19 22.19 -3.11
CA THR A 131 -17.93 22.63 -2.50
C THR A 131 -16.95 23.15 -3.53
N ILE A 132 -16.85 22.48 -4.69
CA ILE A 132 -16.00 22.93 -5.79
C ILE A 132 -16.47 24.29 -6.32
N ILE A 133 -17.78 24.49 -6.51
CA ILE A 133 -18.35 25.77 -6.95
C ILE A 133 -17.99 26.89 -5.95
N GLN A 134 -18.12 26.63 -4.65
CA GLN A 134 -17.75 27.61 -3.62
C GLN A 134 -16.26 27.96 -3.66
N GLN A 135 -15.37 26.97 -3.84
CA GLN A 135 -13.93 27.22 -3.98
C GLN A 135 -13.63 28.06 -5.21
N VAL A 136 -14.18 27.70 -6.37
CA VAL A 136 -13.98 28.43 -7.64
C VAL A 136 -14.49 29.86 -7.52
N GLN A 137 -15.67 30.09 -6.92
CA GLN A 137 -16.20 31.43 -6.68
C GLN A 137 -15.30 32.28 -5.78
N ASN A 138 -14.70 31.67 -4.76
CA ASN A 138 -13.75 32.37 -3.88
C ASN A 138 -12.43 32.71 -4.58
N TYR A 139 -12.00 31.92 -5.58
CA TYR A 139 -10.79 32.20 -6.37
C TYR A 139 -10.97 33.29 -7.43
N ILE A 140 -12.18 33.46 -7.95
CA ILE A 140 -12.51 34.46 -8.98
C ILE A 140 -12.74 35.86 -8.38
N LYS A 141 -12.98 35.93 -7.07
CA LYS A 141 -13.19 37.18 -6.32
C LYS A 141 -11.89 37.80 -5.85
#